data_AF-A0A932RAS2-F1
#
_entry.id   AF-A0A932RAS2-F1
#
_cell.length_a   1.000
_cell.length_b   1.000
_cell.length_c   1.000
_cell.angle_alpha   90.00
_cell.angle_beta   90.00
_cell.angle_gamma   90.00
#
_symmetry.space_group_name_H-M   'P 1'
#
loop_
_entity.id
_entity.type
_entity.pdbx_description
1 polymer ?
#
loop_
_entity_poly.entity_id
_entity_poly.type
_entity_poly.pdbx_seq_one_letter_code
_entity_poly.pdbx_strand_id
1 'polypeptide(L)' 'MKKTIPALLIAVIVSLPLGWIVAMLLTPVLWRLEPVLQIELAGHSGPSDWVFLVIWAAVAVVLFLVFRRLFSKPKPIE' A
#
# COMPACT_ATOMS: atom_id res chain seq x y z
N MET A 1 -12.28 6.86 -18.69
CA MET A 1 -12.68 5.52 -18.19
C MET A 1 -11.82 4.38 -18.72
N LYS A 2 -11.51 4.30 -20.03
CA LYS A 2 -10.73 3.18 -20.61
C LYS A 2 -9.38 2.90 -19.93
N LYS A 3 -8.71 3.92 -19.39
CA LYS A 3 -7.42 3.79 -18.69
C LYS A 3 -7.53 3.61 -17.16
N THR A 4 -8.73 3.67 -16.59
CA THR A 4 -8.93 3.58 -15.13
C THR A 4 -8.85 2.14 -14.63
N ILE A 5 -9.43 1.20 -15.37
CA ILE A 5 -9.37 -0.24 -15.06
C ILE A 5 -7.92 -0.75 -15.04
N PRO A 6 -7.09 -0.53 -16.07
CA PRO A 6 -5.69 -0.98 -16.02
C PRO A 6 -4.89 -0.26 -14.93
N ALA A 7 -5.16 1.03 -14.64
CA ALA A 7 -4.54 1.72 -13.52
C ALA A 7 -4.83 1.05 -12.17
N LEU A 8 -6.09 0.64 -11.97
CA LEU A 8 -6.53 -0.06 -10.76
C LEU A 8 -5.88 -1.44 -10.66
N LEU A 9 -5.88 -2.23 -11.73
CA LEU A 9 -5.28 -3.56 -11.73
C LEU A 9 -3.79 -3.52 -11.44
N ILE A 10 -3.06 -2.62 -12.11
CA ILE A 10 -1.61 -2.43 -11.86
C ILE A 10 -1.38 -1.97 -10.42
N ALA A 11 -2.18 -1.02 -9.91
CA ALA A 11 -2.07 -0.58 -8.52
C ALA A 11 -2.25 -1.74 -7.54
N VAL A 12 -3.29 -2.55 -7.69
CA VAL A 12 -3.56 -3.70 -6.80
C VAL A 12 -2.43 -4.72 -6.87
N ILE A 13 -1.99 -5.11 -8.06
CA ILE A 13 -0.92 -6.11 -8.24
C ILE A 13 0.40 -5.63 -7.64
N VAL A 14 0.81 -4.39 -7.93
CA VAL A 14 2.08 -3.82 -7.43
C VAL A 14 2.02 -3.51 -5.94
N SER A 15 0.84 -3.13 -5.43
CA SER A 15 0.67 -2.81 -4.01
C SER A 15 0.89 -4.00 -3.10
N LEU A 16 0.63 -5.24 -3.55
CA LEU A 16 0.78 -6.42 -2.68
C LEU A 16 2.23 -6.63 -2.22
N PRO A 17 3.23 -6.79 -3.11
CA PRO A 17 4.63 -6.89 -2.69
C PRO A 17 5.13 -5.60 -2.04
N LEU A 18 4.72 -4.42 -2.54
CA LEU A 18 5.18 -3.15 -1.97
C LEU A 18 4.63 -2.92 -0.56
N GLY A 19 3.35 -3.23 -0.34
CA GLY A 19 2.70 -3.16 0.96
C GLY A 19 3.33 -4.12 1.95
N TRP A 20 3.74 -5.31 1.51
CA TRP A 20 4.44 -6.27 2.37
C TRP A 20 5.82 -5.73 2.78
N ILE A 21 6.58 -5.18 1.83
CA ILE A 21 7.87 -4.53 2.13
C ILE A 21 7.68 -3.37 3.12
N VAL A 22 6.72 -2.49 2.87
CA VAL A 22 6.43 -1.35 3.76
C VAL A 22 6.02 -1.83 5.14
N ALA A 23 5.16 -2.84 5.24
CA ALA A 23 4.71 -3.37 6.51
C ALA A 23 5.86 -4.03 7.29
N MET A 24 6.74 -4.76 6.61
CA MET A 24 7.96 -5.33 7.22
C MET A 24 8.94 -4.26 7.71
N LEU A 25 9.12 -3.19 6.94
CA LEU A 25 9.96 -2.06 7.34
C LEU A 25 9.37 -1.30 8.55
N LEU A 26 8.05 -1.32 8.71
CA LEU A 26 7.37 -0.71 9.85
C LEU A 26 7.34 -1.60 11.09
N THR A 27 7.59 -2.91 10.99
CA THR A 27 7.60 -3.86 12.13
C THR A 27 8.35 -3.34 13.37
N PRO A 28 9.56 -2.76 13.28
CA PRO A 28 10.27 -2.25 14.46
C PRO A 28 9.54 -1.09 15.15
N VAL A 29 8.80 -0.28 14.39
CA VAL A 29 7.96 0.80 14.92
C VAL A 29 6.69 0.24 15.53
N LEU A 30 6.07 -0.74 14.86
CA LEU A 30 4.86 -1.41 15.33
C LEU A 30 5.09 -2.06 16.71
N TRP A 31 6.17 -2.80 16.91
CA TRP A 31 6.54 -3.37 18.23
C TRP A 31 6.69 -2.33 19.32
N ARG A 32 7.19 -1.13 19.00
CA ARG A 32 7.32 -0.04 19.99
C ARG A 32 5.97 0.58 20.36
N LEU A 33 4.98 0.49 19.49
CA LEU A 33 3.65 1.05 19.70
C LEU A 33 2.71 0.08 20.43
N GLU A 34 2.93 -1.24 20.33
CA GLU A 34 2.13 -2.25 21.05
C GLU A 34 1.96 -1.97 22.55
N PRO A 35 3.03 -1.69 23.35
CA PRO A 35 2.84 -1.42 24.77
C PRO A 35 2.10 -0.11 25.06
N VAL A 36 2.01 0.81 24.09
CA VAL A 36 1.26 2.06 24.22
C VAL A 36 -0.20 1.87 23.87
N LEU A 37 -0.47 1.17 22.77
CA LEU A 37 -1.81 0.99 22.23
C LEU A 37 -2.53 -0.22 22.83
N GLN A 38 -1.81 -1.12 23.50
CA GLN A 38 -2.31 -2.36 24.09
C GLN A 38 -3.04 -3.24 23.06
N ILE A 39 -2.58 -3.19 21.81
CA ILE A 39 -3.09 -3.96 20.66
C ILE A 39 -1.89 -4.62 19.98
N GLU A 40 -2.06 -5.86 19.53
CA GLU A 40 -1.07 -6.56 18.73
C GLU A 40 -0.97 -5.95 17.32
N LEU A 41 0.17 -5.34 17.03
CA LEU A 41 0.50 -4.68 15.77
C LEU A 41 1.54 -5.46 14.96
N ALA A 42 2.41 -6.22 15.63
CA ALA A 42 3.47 -7.00 15.04
C ALA A 42 3.70 -8.29 15.84
N GLY A 43 3.41 -9.43 15.22
CA GLY A 43 3.72 -10.75 15.76
C GLY A 43 5.21 -11.11 15.71
N HIS A 44 5.53 -12.38 15.97
CA HIS A 44 6.92 -12.86 16.04
C HIS A 44 7.74 -12.71 14.76
N SER A 45 7.10 -12.61 13.61
CA SER A 45 7.77 -12.63 12.30
C SER A 45 7.47 -11.42 11.42
N GLY A 46 6.76 -10.41 11.93
CA GLY A 46 6.36 -9.26 11.14
C GLY A 46 5.06 -8.60 11.61
N PRO A 47 4.45 -7.74 10.78
CA PRO A 47 3.20 -7.07 11.10
C PRO A 47 2.07 -8.09 11.27
N SER A 48 1.12 -7.83 12.16
CA SER A 48 -0.10 -8.63 12.27
C SER A 48 -0.92 -8.53 10.97
N ASP A 49 -1.70 -9.58 10.65
CA ASP A 49 -2.42 -9.68 9.37
C ASP A 49 -3.29 -8.47 9.07
N TRP A 50 -4.02 -7.97 10.08
CA TRP A 50 -4.90 -6.81 9.91
C TRP A 50 -4.10 -5.51 9.64
N VAL A 51 -2.92 -5.36 10.25
CA VAL A 51 -2.02 -4.22 10.01
C VAL A 51 -1.49 -4.28 8.58
N PHE A 52 -1.07 -5.47 8.13
CA PHE A 52 -0.65 -5.66 6.75
C PHE A 52 -1.77 -5.30 5.76
N LEU A 53 -3.01 -5.73 6.00
CA LEU A 53 -4.16 -5.39 5.14
C LEU A 53 -4.40 -3.88 5.08
N VAL A 54 -4.31 -3.17 6.21
CA VAL A 54 -4.47 -1.70 6.27
C VAL A 54 -3.35 -1.01 5.47
N ILE A 55 -2.10 -1.41 5.67
CA ILE A 55 -0.95 -0.86 4.95
C ILE A 55 -1.06 -1.14 3.45
N TRP A 56 -1.41 -2.38 3.09
CA TRP A 56 -1.61 -2.78 1.70
C TRP A 56 -2.70 -1.94 1.02
N ALA A 57 -3.85 -1.76 1.66
CA ALA A 57 -4.93 -0.92 1.14
C ALA A 57 -4.49 0.53 0.96
N ALA A 58 -3.76 1.10 1.92
CA ALA A 58 -3.22 2.46 1.83
C ALA A 58 -2.25 2.60 0.64
N VAL A 59 -1.31 1.66 0.48
CA VAL A 59 -0.38 1.63 -0.64
C VAL A 59 -1.11 1.48 -1.98
N ALA A 60 -2.13 0.61 -2.06
CA ALA A 60 -2.94 0.41 -3.25
C ALA A 60 -3.67 1.71 -3.67
N VAL A 61 -4.25 2.44 -2.72
CA VAL A 61 -4.90 3.73 -2.98
C VAL A 61 -3.90 4.75 -3.49
N VAL A 62 -2.74 4.88 -2.86
CA VAL A 62 -1.69 5.81 -3.29
C VAL A 62 -1.22 5.47 -4.71
N LEU A 63 -0.90 4.21 -5.00
CA LEU A 63 -0.50 3.76 -6.33
C LEU A 63 -1.58 4.00 -7.37
N PHE A 64 -2.85 3.73 -7.04
CA PHE A 64 -3.97 3.99 -7.94
C PHE A 64 -4.07 5.47 -8.29
N LEU A 65 -3.95 6.38 -7.31
CA LEU A 65 -3.99 7.81 -7.56
C LEU A 65 -2.82 8.27 -8.43
N VAL A 66 -1.61 7.73 -8.20
CA VAL A 66 -0.42 8.01 -9.01
C VAL A 66 -0.60 7.53 -10.44
N PHE A 67 -0.97 6.26 -10.65
CA PHE A 67 -1.17 5.69 -11.98
C PHE A 67 -2.34 6.35 -12.72
N ARG A 68 -3.43 6.66 -12.01
CA ARG A 68 -4.54 7.42 -12.60
C ARG A 68 -4.07 8.77 -13.13
N ARG A 69 -3.24 9.51 -12.40
CA ARG A 69 -2.68 10.78 -12.87
C ARG A 69 -1.73 10.59 -14.06
N LEU A 70 -0.83 9.61 -14.00
CA LEU A 70 0.13 9.33 -15.07
C LEU A 70 -0.57 8.97 -16.38
N PHE A 71 -1.60 8.11 -16.33
CA PHE A 71 -2.34 7.69 -17.52
C PHE A 71 -3.32 8.74 -18.05
N SER A 72 -3.66 9.74 -17.24
CA SER A 72 -4.54 10.84 -17.63
C SER A 72 -3.81 12.02 -18.28
N LYS A 73 -2.47 12.02 -18.31
CA LYS A 73 -1.74 13.10 -19.00
C LYS A 73 -2.15 13.17 -20.48
N PRO A 74 -2.54 14.35 -21.00
CA PRO A 74 -2.83 14.52 -22.41
C PRO A 74 -1.56 14.28 -23.24
N LYS A 75 -1.72 13.68 -24.42
CA LYS A 75 -0.64 13.55 -25.41
C LYS A 75 -0.15 14.98 -25.73
N PRO A 76 1.17 15.26 -25.76
CA PRO A 76 1.65 16.53 -26.29
C PRO A 76 1.14 16.67 -27.74
N ILE A 77 0.61 17.84 -28.06
CA ILE A 77 0.26 18.20 -29.44
C ILE A 77 1.60 18.53 -30.11
N GLU A 78 2.05 17.66 -31.02
CA GLU A 78 3.12 17.95 -31.98
C GLU A 78 2.56 18.75 -33.16
#